data_AF-A0A2D6SYI4-F1
#
_entry.id   AF-A0A2D6SYI4-F1
#
_cell.length_a   1.000
_cell.length_b   1.000
_cell.length_c   1.000
_cell.angle_alpha   90.00
_cell.angle_beta   90.00
_cell.angle_gamma   90.00
#
_symmetry.space_group_name_H-M   'P 1'
#
loop_
_entity.id
_entity.type
_entity.pdbx_description
1 polymer ?
#
loop_
_entity_poly.entity_id
_entity_poly.type
_entity_poly.pdbx_seq_one_letter_code
_entity_poly.pdbx_strand_id
1 'polypeptide(L)'
;MSDRMKVQLASAQIESARNYTQTLIEDVAEADWFRIPDGAPTHLAWQLGHVTMAQYMLTLFRLRGKNSEDEQFITKPFLRRFLKGTTPDPHPANNLRIAEIRSAFDRVYEQLMHELPRFNDEALQQTVQEPYFAESTTFGSLLFCSHHEMLHCGQIGLIRRLLGYEPVR
;
A
#
# COMPACT_ATOMS: atom_id res chain seq x y z
N MET A 1 -6.45 17.52 18.70
CA MET A 1 -6.83 16.09 18.72
C MET A 1 -5.80 15.37 19.58
N SER A 2 -6.19 14.52 20.54
CA SER A 2 -5.22 13.77 21.35
C SER A 2 -4.51 12.68 20.53
N ASP A 3 -3.36 12.20 20.99
CA ASP A 3 -2.54 11.16 20.34
C ASP A 3 -3.38 9.93 20.04
N ARG A 4 -4.13 9.47 21.06
CA ARG A 4 -5.03 8.32 20.96
C ARG A 4 -6.05 8.50 19.84
N MET A 5 -6.60 9.70 19.69
CA MET A 5 -7.58 9.99 18.64
C MET A 5 -6.92 10.08 17.26
N LYS A 6 -5.71 10.64 17.14
CA LYS A 6 -4.94 10.65 15.89
C LYS A 6 -4.60 9.23 15.42
N VAL A 7 -4.08 8.40 16.33
CA VAL A 7 -3.79 6.98 16.09
C VAL A 7 -5.04 6.23 15.64
N GLN A 8 -6.16 6.41 16.36
CA GLN A 8 -7.44 5.76 16.02
C GLN A 8 -7.95 6.20 14.65
N LEU A 9 -7.89 7.50 14.34
CA LEU A 9 -8.30 8.02 13.04
C LEU A 9 -7.44 7.46 11.90
N ALA A 10 -6.11 7.51 12.03
CA ALA A 10 -5.20 6.97 11.04
C ALA A 10 -5.41 5.45 10.84
N SER A 11 -5.52 4.69 11.93
CA SER A 11 -5.77 3.25 11.90
C SER A 11 -7.06 2.93 11.16
N ALA A 12 -8.16 3.61 11.49
CA ALA A 12 -9.45 3.39 10.85
C ALA A 12 -9.45 3.73 9.35
N GLN A 13 -8.74 4.79 8.94
CA GLN A 13 -8.64 5.13 7.52
C GLN A 13 -7.81 4.12 6.73
N ILE A 14 -6.69 3.66 7.29
CA ILE A 14 -5.83 2.65 6.66
C ILE A 14 -6.58 1.31 6.57
N GLU A 15 -7.27 0.89 7.63
CA GLU A 15 -8.11 -0.30 7.62
C GLU A 15 -9.24 -0.22 6.59
N SER A 16 -9.93 0.92 6.50
CA SER A 16 -10.98 1.13 5.50
C SER A 16 -10.46 1.03 4.06
N ALA A 17 -9.32 1.67 3.77
CA ALA A 17 -8.68 1.59 2.45
C ALA A 17 -8.25 0.15 2.13
N ARG A 18 -7.61 -0.53 3.10
CA ARG A 18 -7.18 -1.92 3.00
C ARG A 18 -8.35 -2.86 2.68
N ASN A 19 -9.42 -2.76 3.46
CA ASN A 19 -10.60 -3.60 3.28
C ASN A 19 -11.21 -3.40 1.89
N TYR A 20 -11.23 -2.16 1.39
CA TYR A 20 -11.73 -1.91 0.05
C TYR A 20 -10.80 -2.50 -1.02
N THR A 21 -9.47 -2.36 -0.90
CA THR A 21 -8.51 -3.02 -1.79
C THR A 21 -8.74 -4.53 -1.85
N GLN A 22 -8.95 -5.19 -0.70
CA GLN A 22 -9.20 -6.64 -0.65
C GLN A 22 -10.45 -7.01 -1.44
N THR A 23 -11.56 -6.28 -1.28
CA THR A 23 -12.80 -6.56 -2.05
C THR A 23 -12.62 -6.39 -3.56
N LEU A 24 -11.70 -5.51 -4.00
CA LEU A 24 -11.46 -5.29 -5.43
C LEU A 24 -10.67 -6.44 -6.08
N ILE A 25 -9.92 -7.21 -5.30
CA ILE A 25 -8.97 -8.21 -5.80
C ILE A 25 -9.35 -9.66 -5.47
N GLU A 26 -10.39 -9.87 -4.66
CA GLU A 26 -10.72 -11.17 -4.05
C GLU A 26 -11.02 -12.30 -5.04
N ASP A 27 -11.66 -11.97 -6.15
CA ASP A 27 -12.13 -12.89 -7.19
C ASP A 27 -11.40 -12.70 -8.54
N VAL A 28 -10.33 -11.88 -8.58
CA VAL A 28 -9.51 -11.73 -9.79
C VAL A 28 -8.63 -12.96 -9.98
N ALA A 29 -8.82 -13.68 -11.08
CA ALA A 29 -8.06 -14.87 -11.40
C ALA A 29 -6.56 -14.57 -11.53
N GLU A 30 -5.70 -15.46 -11.02
CA GLU A 30 -4.24 -15.27 -11.07
C GLU A 30 -3.69 -15.04 -12.48
N ALA A 31 -4.32 -15.65 -13.50
CA ALA A 31 -3.94 -15.47 -14.90
C ALA A 31 -4.03 -14.01 -15.39
N ASP A 32 -4.85 -13.18 -14.75
CA ASP A 32 -5.04 -11.77 -15.13
C ASP A 32 -4.15 -10.80 -14.32
N TRP A 33 -3.44 -11.25 -13.28
CA TRP A 33 -2.70 -10.35 -12.38
C TRP A 33 -1.58 -9.56 -13.06
N PHE A 34 -0.97 -10.13 -14.10
CA PHE A 34 0.08 -9.51 -14.90
C PHE A 34 -0.43 -8.98 -16.24
N ARG A 35 -1.70 -9.20 -16.57
CA ARG A 35 -2.28 -8.71 -17.81
C ARG A 35 -2.45 -7.19 -17.72
N ILE A 36 -1.90 -6.49 -18.70
CA ILE A 36 -2.11 -5.05 -18.90
C ILE A 36 -3.31 -4.90 -19.86
N PRO A 37 -4.48 -4.43 -19.40
CA PRO A 37 -5.63 -4.22 -20.27
C PRO A 37 -5.40 -3.09 -21.27
N ASP A 38 -6.09 -3.13 -22.41
CA ASP A 38 -6.05 -2.05 -23.40
C ASP A 38 -6.46 -0.71 -22.76
N GLY A 39 -5.66 0.32 -22.99
CA GLY A 39 -5.88 1.66 -22.41
C GLY A 39 -5.38 1.83 -20.97
N ALA A 40 -4.82 0.80 -20.34
CA ALA A 40 -4.16 0.91 -19.03
C ALA A 40 -2.63 0.85 -19.18
N PRO A 41 -1.86 1.65 -18.40
CA PRO A 41 -0.40 1.58 -18.42
C PRO A 41 0.16 0.58 -17.38
N THR A 42 -0.67 -0.28 -16.80
CA THR A 42 -0.35 -1.05 -15.59
C THR A 42 -1.22 -2.30 -15.47
N HIS A 43 -0.85 -3.18 -14.54
CA HIS A 43 -1.56 -4.42 -14.22
C HIS A 43 -1.75 -4.54 -12.69
N LEU A 44 -2.63 -5.45 -12.28
CA LEU A 44 -3.03 -5.61 -10.87
C LEU A 44 -1.84 -5.89 -9.93
N ALA A 45 -0.94 -6.80 -10.30
CA ALA A 45 0.20 -7.16 -9.45
C ALA A 45 1.13 -5.96 -9.16
N TRP A 46 1.31 -5.05 -10.13
CA TRP A 46 2.12 -3.85 -9.91
C TRP A 46 1.41 -2.85 -8.99
N GLN A 47 0.10 -2.69 -9.17
CA GLN A 47 -0.72 -1.82 -8.31
C GLN A 47 -0.64 -2.26 -6.85
N LEU A 48 -0.85 -3.55 -6.58
CA LEU A 48 -0.80 -4.08 -5.23
C LEU A 48 0.61 -4.03 -4.62
N GLY A 49 1.63 -4.34 -5.42
CA GLY A 49 3.03 -4.22 -5.00
C GLY A 49 3.43 -2.77 -4.68
N HIS A 50 2.97 -1.81 -5.50
CA HIS A 50 3.21 -0.39 -5.28
C HIS A 50 2.53 0.12 -4.01
N VAL A 51 1.26 -0.20 -3.78
CA VAL A 51 0.56 0.15 -2.54
C VAL A 51 1.26 -0.45 -1.32
N THR A 52 1.71 -1.70 -1.40
CA THR A 52 2.46 -2.36 -0.31
C THR A 52 3.77 -1.62 0.01
N MET A 53 4.56 -1.31 -1.02
CA MET A 53 5.80 -0.54 -0.88
C MET A 53 5.53 0.85 -0.31
N ALA A 54 4.54 1.55 -0.84
CA ALA A 54 4.16 2.89 -0.41
C ALA A 54 3.71 2.88 1.05
N GLN A 55 2.89 1.92 1.47
CA GLN A 55 2.46 1.79 2.85
C GLN A 55 3.64 1.64 3.79
N TYR A 56 4.58 0.74 3.50
CA TYR A 56 5.78 0.60 4.35
C TYR A 56 6.59 1.91 4.43
N MET A 57 6.86 2.55 3.28
CA MET A 57 7.69 3.75 3.21
C MET A 57 7.02 4.99 3.85
N LEU A 58 5.70 5.09 3.77
CA LEU A 58 4.91 6.20 4.32
C LEU A 58 4.55 6.00 5.80
N THR A 59 4.73 4.79 6.35
CA THR A 59 4.33 4.46 7.72
C THR A 59 5.50 3.95 8.53
N LEU A 60 5.73 2.63 8.62
CA LEU A 60 6.77 1.98 9.42
C LEU A 60 8.13 2.67 9.27
N PHE A 61 8.58 2.92 8.04
CA PHE A 61 9.87 3.58 7.81
C PHE A 61 9.93 5.00 8.37
N ARG A 62 8.85 5.78 8.27
CA ARG A 62 8.80 7.16 8.81
C ARG A 62 8.61 7.20 10.32
N LEU A 63 7.90 6.21 10.88
CA LEU A 63 7.65 6.10 12.32
C LEU A 63 8.88 5.69 13.11
N ARG A 64 9.71 4.78 12.58
CA ARG A 64 10.82 4.19 13.34
C ARG A 64 12.14 4.08 12.57
N GLY A 65 12.20 4.61 11.35
CA GLY A 65 13.38 4.47 10.50
C GLY A 65 13.56 3.05 9.97
N LYS A 66 14.79 2.74 9.56
CA LYS A 66 15.17 1.43 9.04
C LYS A 66 15.27 0.41 10.16
N ASN A 67 14.52 -0.69 10.06
CA ASN A 67 14.72 -1.88 10.89
C ASN A 67 15.17 -3.06 10.01
N SER A 68 16.21 -3.80 10.40
CA SER A 68 16.67 -4.98 9.66
C SER A 68 15.70 -6.14 9.70
N GLU A 69 14.84 -6.22 10.73
CA GLU A 69 13.80 -7.24 10.84
C GLU A 69 12.72 -7.08 9.77
N ASP A 70 12.58 -5.90 9.17
CA ASP A 70 11.59 -5.64 8.12
C ASP A 70 11.84 -6.46 6.85
N GLU A 71 13.09 -6.89 6.60
CA GLU A 71 13.43 -7.78 5.48
C GLU A 71 12.70 -9.13 5.56
N GLN A 72 12.15 -9.50 6.73
CA GLN A 72 11.32 -10.69 6.86
C GLN A 72 10.00 -10.59 6.11
N PHE A 73 9.46 -9.39 5.91
CA PHE A 73 8.15 -9.18 5.26
C PHE A 73 8.17 -8.20 4.09
N ILE A 74 9.18 -7.35 3.99
CA ILE A 74 9.36 -6.47 2.84
C ILE A 74 10.85 -6.27 2.51
N THR A 75 11.28 -6.93 1.44
CA THR A 75 12.70 -7.00 1.09
C THR A 75 13.15 -5.77 0.31
N LYS A 76 14.45 -5.44 0.33
CA LYS A 76 15.00 -4.37 -0.56
C LYS A 76 14.69 -4.59 -2.05
N PRO A 77 14.79 -5.82 -2.62
CA PRO A 77 14.33 -6.08 -3.98
C PRO A 77 12.85 -5.76 -4.21
N PHE A 78 11.96 -6.08 -3.24
CA PHE A 78 10.55 -5.72 -3.31
C PHE A 78 10.37 -4.20 -3.41
N LEU A 79 11.00 -3.45 -2.51
CA LEU A 79 10.94 -1.99 -2.50
C LEU A 79 11.36 -1.42 -3.86
N ARG A 80 12.55 -1.81 -4.36
CA ARG A 80 13.08 -1.34 -5.65
C ARG A 80 12.16 -1.66 -6.83
N ARG A 81 11.53 -2.83 -6.83
CA ARG A 81 10.65 -3.29 -7.92
C ARG A 81 9.41 -2.41 -8.07
N PHE A 82 8.87 -1.90 -6.96
CA PHE A 82 7.60 -1.19 -6.96
C PHE A 82 7.73 0.31 -6.67
N LEU A 83 8.94 0.87 -6.72
CA LEU A 83 9.14 2.32 -6.64
C LEU A 83 8.36 3.06 -7.72
N LYS A 84 7.96 4.30 -7.39
CA LYS A 84 7.38 5.23 -8.37
C LYS A 84 8.32 5.37 -9.56
N GLY A 85 7.76 5.32 -10.78
CA GLY A 85 8.51 5.44 -12.04
C GLY A 85 9.07 4.12 -12.58
N THR A 86 8.86 3.00 -11.88
CA THR A 86 9.11 1.66 -12.45
C THR A 86 8.03 1.31 -13.47
N THR A 87 8.40 0.53 -14.48
CA THR A 87 7.49 0.07 -15.54
C THR A 87 6.93 -1.31 -15.19
N PRO A 88 5.60 -1.50 -15.16
CA PRO A 88 4.98 -2.82 -15.03
C PRO A 88 5.36 -3.72 -16.20
N ASP A 89 5.80 -4.95 -15.94
CA ASP A 89 6.15 -5.93 -16.96
C ASP A 89 5.00 -6.94 -17.10
N PRO A 90 4.42 -7.14 -18.30
CA PRO A 90 3.30 -8.06 -18.46
C PRO A 90 3.71 -9.53 -18.39
N HIS A 91 4.99 -9.86 -18.43
CA HIS A 91 5.47 -11.23 -18.44
C HIS A 91 5.65 -11.79 -17.01
N PRO A 92 4.92 -12.85 -16.61
CA PRO A 92 4.97 -13.35 -15.23
C PRO A 92 6.38 -13.72 -14.74
N ALA A 93 7.22 -14.29 -15.61
CA ALA A 93 8.59 -14.69 -15.28
C ALA A 93 9.51 -13.50 -14.91
N ASN A 94 9.15 -12.29 -15.34
CA ASN A 94 9.90 -11.08 -15.01
C ASN A 94 9.46 -10.46 -13.69
N ASN A 95 8.44 -10.99 -13.01
CA ASN A 95 7.82 -10.41 -11.82
C ASN A 95 8.01 -11.27 -10.57
N LEU A 96 7.73 -10.70 -9.40
CA LEU A 96 7.54 -11.49 -8.18
C LEU A 96 6.29 -12.34 -8.29
N ARG A 97 6.27 -13.48 -7.60
CA ARG A 97 5.09 -14.35 -7.59
C ARG A 97 3.94 -13.62 -6.89
N ILE A 98 2.71 -13.88 -7.33
CA ILE A 98 1.48 -13.31 -6.75
C ILE A 98 1.43 -13.55 -5.24
N ALA A 99 1.76 -14.77 -4.80
CA ALA A 99 1.82 -15.13 -3.38
C ALA A 99 2.83 -14.28 -2.57
N GLU A 100 3.96 -13.90 -3.17
CA GLU A 100 4.97 -13.04 -2.51
C GLU A 100 4.46 -11.60 -2.37
N ILE A 101 3.75 -11.10 -3.40
CA ILE A 101 3.12 -9.77 -3.37
C ILE A 101 2.03 -9.73 -2.32
N ARG A 102 1.14 -10.72 -2.29
CA ARG A 102 0.07 -10.81 -1.28
C ARG A 102 0.63 -10.95 0.13
N SER A 103 1.65 -11.79 0.33
CA SER A 103 2.26 -11.96 1.65
C SER A 103 2.87 -10.66 2.18
N ALA A 104 3.57 -9.90 1.32
CA ALA A 104 4.10 -8.60 1.71
C ALA A 104 2.97 -7.59 2.00
N PHE A 105 1.93 -7.57 1.17
CA PHE A 105 0.75 -6.71 1.34
C PHE A 105 0.10 -6.91 2.71
N ASP A 106 -0.14 -8.16 3.09
CA ASP A 106 -0.76 -8.52 4.36
C ASP A 106 0.18 -8.21 5.54
N ARG A 107 1.44 -8.66 5.49
CA ARG A 107 2.38 -8.53 6.61
C ARG A 107 2.83 -7.10 6.90
N VAL A 108 2.96 -6.23 5.89
CA VAL A 108 3.24 -4.79 6.11
C VAL A 108 2.11 -4.13 6.90
N TYR A 109 0.87 -4.48 6.57
CA TYR A 109 -0.30 -3.95 7.28
C TYR A 109 -0.41 -4.50 8.69
N GLU A 110 -0.29 -5.81 8.86
CA GLU A 110 -0.32 -6.44 10.18
C GLU A 110 0.74 -5.82 11.11
N GLN A 111 1.97 -5.64 10.60
CA GLN A 111 3.05 -5.02 11.35
C GLN A 111 2.72 -3.57 11.74
N LEU A 112 2.19 -2.78 10.80
CA LEU A 112 1.79 -1.41 11.07
C LEU A 112 0.68 -1.36 12.13
N MET A 113 -0.39 -2.14 11.98
CA MET A 113 -1.53 -2.12 12.89
C MET A 113 -1.15 -2.63 14.29
N HIS A 114 -0.16 -3.51 14.39
CA HIS A 114 0.41 -3.97 15.65
C HIS A 114 1.24 -2.88 16.35
N GLU A 115 1.96 -2.05 15.60
CA GLU A 115 2.87 -1.04 16.17
C GLU A 115 2.23 0.34 16.36
N LEU A 116 1.32 0.74 15.48
CA LEU A 116 0.73 2.07 15.45
C LEU A 116 0.14 2.51 16.82
N PRO A 117 -0.51 1.65 17.61
CA PRO A 117 -0.99 2.00 18.95
C PRO A 117 0.08 2.38 19.99
N ARG A 118 1.37 2.09 19.71
CA ARG A 118 2.48 2.33 20.63
C ARG A 118 3.11 3.72 20.48
N PHE A 119 2.82 4.44 19.41
CA PHE A 119 3.39 5.75 19.14
C PHE A 119 2.60 6.87 19.85
N ASN A 120 3.33 7.85 20.36
CA ASN A 120 2.81 9.02 21.07
C ASN A 120 2.79 10.25 20.15
N ASP A 121 2.31 11.40 20.68
CA ASP A 121 2.20 12.64 19.91
C ASP A 121 3.55 13.13 19.40
N GLU A 122 4.63 12.98 20.17
CA GLU A 122 5.96 13.36 19.75
C GLU A 122 6.37 12.64 18.46
N ALA A 123 6.20 11.31 18.41
CA ALA A 123 6.47 10.53 17.21
C ALA A 123 5.56 10.92 16.03
N LEU A 124 4.30 11.24 16.30
CA LEU A 124 3.31 11.64 15.29
C LEU A 124 3.53 13.05 14.75
N GLN A 125 4.27 13.91 15.46
CA GLN A 125 4.56 15.29 15.08
C GLN A 125 5.93 15.49 14.44
N GLN A 126 6.73 14.42 14.29
CA GLN A 126 8.02 14.51 13.59
C GLN A 126 7.83 15.01 12.16
N THR A 127 8.64 15.97 11.74
CA THR A 127 8.58 16.54 10.39
C THR A 127 8.97 15.48 9.36
N VAL A 128 8.18 15.37 8.29
CA VAL A 128 8.45 14.49 7.14
C VAL A 128 8.52 15.30 5.84
N GLN A 129 9.19 14.73 4.85
CA GLN A 129 9.17 15.26 3.48
C GLN A 129 7.90 14.79 2.74
N GLU A 130 7.51 15.53 1.71
CA GLU A 130 6.43 15.12 0.80
C GLU A 130 6.66 13.68 0.27
N PRO A 131 5.60 12.87 0.12
CA PRO A 131 4.20 13.27 0.27
C PRO A 131 3.69 13.20 1.72
N TYR A 132 2.77 14.09 2.07
CA TYR A 132 1.93 14.01 3.29
C TYR A 132 0.55 14.65 3.02
N PHE A 133 -0.40 14.47 3.93
CA PHE A 133 -1.73 15.09 3.83
C PHE A 133 -1.91 16.13 4.93
N ALA A 134 -2.33 17.34 4.53
CA ALA A 134 -2.60 18.52 5.36
C ALA A 134 -1.40 19.09 6.14
N GLU A 135 -0.60 18.25 6.80
CA GLU A 135 0.50 18.67 7.67
C GLU A 135 1.76 17.86 7.35
N SER A 136 2.93 18.50 7.40
CA SER A 136 4.24 17.90 7.13
C SER A 136 4.75 17.04 8.29
N THR A 137 3.87 16.22 8.88
CA THR A 137 4.14 15.41 10.06
C THR A 137 4.00 13.92 9.76
N THR A 138 4.54 13.06 10.62
CA THR A 138 4.32 11.60 10.54
C THR A 138 2.83 11.25 10.59
N PHE A 139 2.01 12.01 11.33
CA PHE A 139 0.55 11.88 11.28
C PHE A 139 -0.01 12.22 9.90
N GLY A 140 0.39 13.34 9.29
CA GLY A 140 0.00 13.67 7.92
C GLY A 140 0.45 12.61 6.90
N SER A 141 1.58 11.95 7.13
CA SER A 141 2.03 10.80 6.34
C SER A 141 1.11 9.58 6.46
N LEU A 142 0.65 9.26 7.67
CA LEU A 142 -0.29 8.16 7.90
C LEU A 142 -1.64 8.42 7.20
N LEU A 143 -2.14 9.65 7.26
CA LEU A 143 -3.35 10.06 6.52
C LEU A 143 -3.12 10.01 5.00
N PHE A 144 -1.94 10.40 4.53
CA PHE A 144 -1.62 10.27 3.11
C PHE A 144 -1.56 8.80 2.68
N CYS A 145 -1.09 7.88 3.54
CA CYS A 145 -1.04 6.46 3.22
C CYS A 145 -2.42 5.89 2.85
N SER A 146 -3.45 6.18 3.66
CA SER A 146 -4.83 5.72 3.35
C SER A 146 -5.37 6.37 2.08
N HIS A 147 -5.15 7.67 1.89
CA HIS A 147 -5.56 8.36 0.67
C HIS A 147 -4.85 7.82 -0.57
N HIS A 148 -3.56 7.53 -0.47
CA HIS A 148 -2.75 6.95 -1.54
C HIS A 148 -3.27 5.57 -1.94
N GLU A 149 -3.54 4.69 -0.98
CA GLU A 149 -4.17 3.39 -1.27
C GLU A 149 -5.54 3.57 -1.94
N MET A 150 -6.38 4.50 -1.47
CA MET A 150 -7.68 4.79 -2.11
C MET A 150 -7.57 5.31 -3.55
N LEU A 151 -6.54 6.09 -3.88
CA LEU A 151 -6.26 6.49 -5.28
C LEU A 151 -5.94 5.26 -6.14
N HIS A 152 -5.16 4.33 -5.59
CA HIS A 152 -4.84 3.06 -6.26
C HIS A 152 -6.04 2.11 -6.32
N CYS A 153 -6.97 2.13 -5.35
CA CYS A 153 -8.25 1.43 -5.45
C CYS A 153 -9.04 1.87 -6.69
N GLY A 154 -9.02 3.17 -7.02
CA GLY A 154 -9.62 3.68 -8.26
C GLY A 154 -8.99 3.08 -9.52
N GLN A 155 -7.65 2.95 -9.54
CA GLN A 155 -6.92 2.32 -10.64
C GLN A 155 -7.20 0.82 -10.72
N ILE A 156 -7.18 0.11 -9.59
CA ILE A 156 -7.49 -1.32 -9.49
C ILE A 156 -8.92 -1.60 -9.96
N GLY A 157 -9.90 -0.81 -9.51
CA GLY A 157 -11.29 -0.95 -9.94
C GLY A 157 -11.50 -0.67 -11.43
N LEU A 158 -10.69 0.21 -12.04
CA LEU A 158 -10.68 0.37 -13.50
C LEU A 158 -10.08 -0.83 -14.22
N ILE A 159 -8.91 -1.31 -13.79
CA ILE A 159 -8.24 -2.51 -14.34
C ILE A 159 -9.17 -3.71 -14.29
N ARG A 160 -9.79 -3.94 -13.14
CA ARG A 160 -10.80 -4.98 -12.92
C ARG A 160 -11.89 -4.97 -14.00
N ARG A 161 -12.52 -3.81 -14.23
CA ARG A 161 -13.57 -3.66 -15.25
C ARG A 161 -13.05 -3.85 -16.67
N LEU A 162 -11.85 -3.35 -16.97
CA LEU A 162 -11.22 -3.55 -18.29
C LEU A 162 -10.87 -5.02 -18.57
N LEU A 163 -10.65 -5.82 -17.52
CA LEU A 163 -10.46 -7.27 -17.61
C LEU A 163 -11.78 -8.05 -17.72
N GLY A 164 -12.94 -7.38 -17.63
CA GLY A 164 -14.26 -7.99 -17.75
C GLY A 164 -14.88 -8.46 -16.44
N TYR A 165 -14.30 -8.09 -15.28
CA TYR A 165 -14.89 -8.38 -13.97
C TYR A 165 -15.95 -7.34 -13.61
N GLU A 166 -16.96 -7.76 -12.84
CA GLU A 166 -18.02 -6.88 -12.36
C GLU A 166 -17.50 -5.77 -11.43
N PRO A 167 -18.10 -4.58 -11.43
CA PRO A 167 -17.78 -3.53 -10.46
C PRO A 167 -18.00 -4.00 -9.01
N VAL A 168 -17.17 -3.49 -8.09
CA VAL A 168 -17.33 -3.70 -6.66
C VAL A 168 -17.82 -2.40 -6.04
N ARG A 169 -19.08 -2.42 -5.58
CA ARG A 169 -19.87 -1.27 -5.08
C ARG A 169 -20.29 -0.26 -6.15
#